data_AF-A0A5N5TL67-F1
#
_entry.id   AF-A0A5N5TL67-F1
#
_cell.length_a   1.000
_cell.length_b   1.000
_cell.length_c   1.000
_cell.angle_alpha   90.00
_cell.angle_beta   90.00
_cell.angle_gamma   90.00
#
_symmetry.space_group_name_H-M   'P 1'
#
loop_
_entity.id
_entity.type
_entity.pdbx_description
1 polymer ?
#
loop_
_entity_poly.entity_id
_entity_poly.type
_entity_poly.pdbx_seq_one_letter_code
_entity_poly.pdbx_strand_id
1 'polypeptide(L)'
;MCDEGYQYPTGESTQKINCTAWGWNTTGLDHCVKMCTGDLSYGHANSTWNGTSYYYIGSQHELQCDKGYQYLSGEMKKNVTCTSEGWNTTGVEECYESNQNGTFIRVCP
;
A
#
# COMPACT_ATOMS: atom_id res chain seq x y z
N MET A 1 -14.69 10.75 -14.15
CA MET A 1 -14.39 11.14 -12.76
C MET A 1 -14.76 9.96 -11.90
N CYS A 2 -13.88 9.57 -10.97
CA CYS A 2 -14.14 8.46 -10.06
C CYS A 2 -14.90 8.91 -8.82
N ASP A 3 -15.67 8.01 -8.22
CA ASP A 3 -16.34 8.22 -6.94
C ASP A 3 -15.35 8.25 -5.77
N GLU A 4 -15.80 8.68 -4.60
CA GLU A 4 -14.97 8.67 -3.38
C GLU A 4 -14.46 7.26 -3.06
N GLY A 5 -13.17 7.15 -2.73
CA GLY A 5 -12.50 5.87 -2.51
C GLY A 5 -12.09 5.14 -3.80
N TYR A 6 -12.26 5.75 -4.97
CA TYR A 6 -11.83 5.22 -6.25
C TYR A 6 -10.94 6.19 -7.04
N GLN A 7 -10.01 5.63 -7.82
CA GLN A 7 -9.04 6.39 -8.61
C GLN A 7 -8.74 5.66 -9.91
N TYR A 8 -8.24 6.36 -10.93
CA TYR A 8 -7.69 5.67 -12.09
C TYR A 8 -6.39 4.94 -11.71
N PRO A 9 -6.04 3.83 -12.36
CA PRO A 9 -4.81 3.07 -12.07
C PRO A 9 -3.54 3.91 -12.16
N THR A 10 -3.57 4.99 -12.94
CA THR A 10 -2.49 5.97 -13.09
C THR A 10 -2.26 6.83 -11.84
N GLY A 11 -3.17 6.81 -10.87
CA GLY A 11 -3.16 7.73 -9.74
C GLY A 11 -3.80 9.08 -10.03
N GLU A 12 -4.57 9.23 -11.11
CA GLU A 12 -5.38 10.44 -11.35
C GLU A 12 -6.85 10.22 -10.98
N SER A 13 -7.58 11.31 -10.70
CA SER A 13 -9.04 11.28 -10.44
C SER A 13 -9.88 11.68 -11.67
N THR A 14 -9.20 12.14 -12.74
CA THR A 14 -9.81 12.54 -14.01
C THR A 14 -9.00 11.97 -15.17
N GLN A 15 -9.67 11.66 -16.28
CA GLN A 15 -9.02 11.30 -17.54
C GLN A 15 -9.37 12.33 -18.60
N LYS A 16 -8.38 12.70 -19.42
CA LYS A 16 -8.58 13.62 -20.54
C LYS A 16 -9.06 12.85 -21.76
N ILE A 17 -10.16 13.31 -22.34
CA ILE A 17 -10.65 12.83 -23.63
C ILE A 17 -10.49 13.92 -24.69
N ASN A 18 -10.21 13.50 -25.91
CA ASN A 18 -10.07 14.41 -27.04
C ASN A 18 -11.33 14.33 -27.93
N CYS A 19 -11.82 15.49 -28.35
CA CYS A 19 -12.86 15.57 -29.36
C CYS A 19 -12.24 15.39 -30.76
N THR A 20 -12.79 14.48 -31.54
CA THR A 20 -12.36 14.20 -32.92
C THR A 20 -13.51 14.50 -33.89
N ALA A 21 -13.25 14.48 -35.20
CA ALA A 21 -14.29 14.65 -36.22
C ALA A 21 -15.42 13.61 -36.14
N TRP A 22 -15.17 12.48 -35.48
CA TRP A 22 -16.13 11.38 -35.27
C TRP A 22 -16.79 11.41 -33.89
N GLY A 23 -16.54 12.45 -33.09
CA GLY A 23 -17.03 12.59 -31.72
C GLY A 23 -15.93 12.44 -30.66
N TRP A 24 -16.36 12.27 -29.40
CA TRP A 24 -15.46 12.07 -28.26
C TRP A 24 -14.69 10.74 -28.40
N ASN A 25 -13.36 10.81 -28.42
CA ASN A 25 -12.53 9.62 -28.41
C ASN A 25 -12.41 9.07 -26.99
N THR A 26 -13.07 7.94 -26.74
CA THR A 26 -13.07 7.20 -25.48
C THR A 26 -12.11 6.01 -25.47
N THR A 27 -11.33 5.84 -26.53
CA THR A 27 -10.36 4.74 -26.66
C THR A 27 -9.25 4.92 -25.63
N GLY A 28 -9.02 3.89 -24.79
CA GLY A 28 -7.98 3.93 -23.76
C GLY A 28 -8.38 4.66 -22.48
N LEU A 29 -9.68 4.88 -22.25
CA LEU A 29 -10.16 5.21 -20.91
C LEU A 29 -9.98 4.00 -19.98
N ASP A 30 -9.48 4.27 -18.79
CA ASP A 30 -9.32 3.25 -17.76
C ASP A 30 -10.58 3.19 -16.92
N HIS A 31 -10.77 2.04 -16.27
CA HIS A 31 -11.80 1.92 -15.25
C HIS A 31 -11.26 2.39 -13.91
N CYS A 32 -12.11 3.05 -13.12
CA CYS A 32 -11.79 3.40 -11.75
C CYS A 32 -11.56 2.11 -10.93
N VAL A 33 -10.48 2.09 -10.17
CA VAL A 33 -10.11 1.02 -9.24
C VAL A 33 -10.20 1.55 -7.80
N LYS A 34 -10.31 0.63 -6.84
CA LYS A 34 -10.39 1.00 -5.42
C LYS A 34 -9.05 1.56 -4.95
N MET A 35 -9.11 2.64 -4.18
CA MET A 35 -7.99 3.10 -3.37
C MET A 35 -7.69 2.11 -2.25
N CYS A 36 -6.50 2.20 -1.65
CA CYS A 36 -6.17 1.35 -0.51
C CYS A 36 -6.87 1.86 0.76
N THR A 37 -7.27 0.92 1.62
CA THR A 37 -7.88 1.22 2.92
C THR A 37 -6.85 1.21 4.03
N GLY A 38 -7.13 1.92 5.12
CA GLY A 38 -6.16 2.09 6.19
C GLY A 38 -5.80 0.83 6.96
N ASP A 39 -6.67 -0.17 6.99
CA ASP A 39 -6.46 -1.41 7.74
C ASP A 39 -5.53 -2.35 6.97
N LEU A 40 -4.25 -2.42 7.38
CA LEU A 40 -3.27 -3.35 6.82
C LEU A 40 -2.50 -4.05 7.94
N SER A 41 -2.61 -5.37 7.98
CA SER A 41 -1.82 -6.26 8.85
C SER A 41 -1.05 -7.27 8.01
N TYR A 42 0.21 -7.51 8.34
CA TYR A 42 1.06 -8.49 7.66
C TYR A 42 1.99 -9.14 8.68
N GLY A 43 1.70 -10.39 9.05
CA GLY A 43 2.40 -11.09 10.14
C GLY A 43 2.28 -10.32 11.47
N HIS A 44 3.42 -10.06 12.10
CA HIS A 44 3.54 -9.23 13.31
C HIS A 44 3.79 -7.74 12.98
N ALA A 45 3.23 -7.25 11.88
CA ALA A 45 3.31 -5.85 11.47
C ALA A 45 1.92 -5.28 11.20
N ASN A 46 1.68 -4.06 11.67
CA ASN A 46 0.41 -3.38 11.59
C ASN A 46 0.57 -1.96 11.04
N SER A 47 -0.46 -1.50 10.34
CA SER A 47 -0.59 -0.11 9.89
C SER A 47 -0.66 0.83 11.08
N THR A 48 0.10 1.91 11.04
CA THR A 48 0.12 2.96 12.09
C THR A 48 -0.71 4.19 11.74
N TRP A 49 -1.30 4.18 10.55
CA TRP A 49 -2.11 5.27 10.01
C TRP A 49 -3.61 5.03 10.25
N ASN A 50 -4.45 5.96 9.80
CA ASN A 50 -5.88 5.90 10.06
C ASN A 50 -6.54 4.75 9.29
N GLY A 51 -6.98 3.72 10.02
CA GLY A 51 -7.65 2.52 9.48
C GLY A 51 -8.89 2.80 8.63
N THR A 52 -9.57 3.93 8.85
CA THR A 52 -10.83 4.28 8.17
C THR A 52 -10.64 5.18 6.95
N SER A 53 -9.41 5.62 6.67
CA SER A 53 -9.12 6.51 5.55
C SER A 53 -8.84 5.75 4.24
N TYR A 54 -9.05 6.43 3.12
CA TYR A 54 -8.62 6.01 1.79
C TYR A 54 -7.26 6.60 1.45
N TYR A 55 -6.42 5.80 0.79
CA TYR A 55 -5.06 6.15 0.43
C TYR A 55 -4.89 6.08 -1.08
N TYR A 56 -4.37 7.17 -1.65
CA TYR A 56 -4.21 7.32 -3.10
C TYR A 56 -3.24 6.28 -3.67
N ILE A 57 -3.54 5.81 -4.88
CA ILE A 57 -2.63 4.96 -5.65
C ILE A 57 -1.32 5.71 -5.87
N GLY A 58 -0.21 5.04 -5.57
CA GLY A 58 1.14 5.57 -5.56
C GLY A 58 1.60 6.16 -4.22
N SER A 59 0.73 6.28 -3.20
CA SER A 59 1.15 6.75 -1.88
C SER A 59 1.98 5.70 -1.15
N GLN A 60 2.97 6.16 -0.37
CA GLN A 60 3.84 5.30 0.43
C GLN A 60 3.58 5.51 1.93
N HIS A 61 3.49 4.40 2.67
CA HIS A 61 3.22 4.39 4.10
C HIS A 61 4.09 3.36 4.81
N GLU A 62 4.31 3.54 6.12
CA GLU A 62 5.21 2.71 6.92
C GLU A 62 4.44 1.66 7.74
N LEU A 63 4.60 0.39 7.39
CA LEU A 63 4.09 -0.73 8.17
C LEU A 63 5.05 -1.04 9.33
N GLN A 64 4.53 -1.07 10.55
CA GLN A 64 5.35 -1.17 11.76
C GLN A 64 5.19 -2.53 12.44
N CYS A 65 6.31 -3.15 12.82
CA CYS A 65 6.31 -4.36 13.64
C CYS A 65 5.73 -4.11 15.03
N ASP A 66 5.06 -5.13 15.57
CA ASP A 66 4.57 -5.17 16.93
C ASP A 66 5.73 -5.06 17.93
N LYS A 67 5.40 -4.66 19.16
CA LYS A 67 6.40 -4.53 20.22
C LYS A 67 7.06 -5.89 20.50
N GLY A 68 8.39 -5.94 20.42
CA GLY A 68 9.15 -7.19 20.57
C GLY A 68 9.41 -7.93 19.26
N TYR A 69 9.02 -7.36 18.11
CA TYR A 69 9.30 -7.88 16.79
C TYR A 69 10.05 -6.86 15.95
N GLN A 70 10.91 -7.31 15.04
CA GLN A 70 11.61 -6.46 14.07
C GLN A 70 11.78 -7.20 12.74
N TYR A 71 11.92 -6.45 11.64
CA TYR A 71 12.30 -7.00 10.33
C TYR A 71 13.73 -7.54 10.39
N LEU A 72 14.14 -8.45 9.51
CA LEU A 72 15.49 -9.06 9.52
C LEU A 72 16.61 -8.02 9.36
N SER A 73 16.31 -6.87 8.74
CA SER A 73 17.24 -5.73 8.71
C SER A 73 17.55 -5.11 10.08
N GLY A 74 16.79 -5.45 11.12
CA GLY A 74 16.81 -4.82 12.44
C GLY A 74 15.95 -3.56 12.54
N GLU A 75 15.25 -3.20 11.45
CA GLU A 75 14.33 -2.07 11.45
C GLU A 75 12.97 -2.48 12.02
N MET A 76 12.26 -1.51 12.61
CA MET A 76 10.90 -1.69 13.12
C MET A 76 9.82 -1.36 12.08
N LYS A 77 10.21 -0.76 10.95
CA LYS A 77 9.29 -0.22 9.95
C LYS A 77 9.76 -0.55 8.53
N LYS A 78 8.81 -0.80 7.63
CA LYS A 78 9.04 -0.95 6.20
C LYS A 78 7.99 -0.18 5.41
N ASN A 79 8.41 0.33 4.25
CA ASN A 79 7.50 1.04 3.36
C ASN A 79 6.65 0.06 2.56
N VAL A 80 5.36 0.34 2.50
CA VAL A 80 4.39 -0.24 1.58
C VAL A 80 3.88 0.85 0.64
N THR A 81 3.55 0.47 -0.59
CA THR A 81 3.00 1.39 -1.58
C THR A 81 1.58 0.96 -1.94
N CYS A 82 0.65 1.91 -1.97
CA CYS A 82 -0.69 1.63 -2.48
C CYS A 82 -0.63 1.48 -4.01
N THR A 83 -1.13 0.37 -4.54
CA THR A 83 -1.23 0.12 -5.98
C THR A 83 -2.69 -0.07 -6.38
N SER A 84 -2.96 -0.20 -7.68
CA SER A 84 -4.28 -0.54 -8.21
C SER A 84 -4.81 -1.90 -7.73
N GLU A 85 -3.94 -2.76 -7.18
CA GLU A 85 -4.28 -4.07 -6.64
C GLU A 85 -4.37 -4.08 -5.09
N GLY A 86 -4.11 -2.94 -4.44
CA GLY A 86 -4.08 -2.80 -2.99
C GLY A 86 -2.67 -2.48 -2.47
N TRP A 87 -2.44 -2.70 -1.18
CA TRP A 87 -1.12 -2.47 -0.58
C TRP A 87 -0.10 -3.48 -1.09
N ASN A 88 0.98 -3.01 -1.71
CA ASN A 88 2.06 -3.87 -2.15
C ASN A 88 2.98 -4.23 -0.97
N THR A 89 2.86 -5.48 -0.51
CA THR A 89 3.69 -6.07 0.54
C THR A 89 4.76 -7.03 0.01
N THR A 90 4.91 -7.17 -1.33
CA THR A 90 5.84 -8.13 -1.94
C THR A 90 7.30 -7.90 -1.52
N GLY A 91 7.68 -6.66 -1.22
CA GLY A 91 9.01 -6.30 -0.73
C GLY A 91 9.15 -6.25 0.80
N VAL A 92 8.09 -6.60 1.54
CA VAL A 92 8.05 -6.57 2.99
C VAL A 92 8.18 -8.00 3.51
N GLU A 93 9.29 -8.27 4.18
CA GLU A 93 9.48 -9.52 4.92
C GLU A 93 8.61 -9.54 6.18
N GLU A 94 8.34 -10.73 6.73
CA GLU A 94 7.62 -10.82 8.01
C GLU A 94 8.51 -10.31 9.17
N CYS A 95 7.89 -9.81 10.24
CA CYS A 95 8.62 -9.47 11.45
C CYS A 95 8.89 -10.71 12.30
N TYR A 96 10.06 -10.74 12.91
CA TYR A 96 10.51 -11.83 13.79
C TYR A 96 10.74 -11.32 15.21
N GLU A 97 10.54 -12.19 16.20
CA GLU A 97 10.73 -11.85 17.60
C GLU A 97 12.19 -11.44 17.86
N SER A 98 12.38 -10.29 18.49
CA SER A 98 13.68 -9.76 18.89
C SER A 98 13.72 -9.56 20.40
N ASN A 99 14.85 -9.94 21.02
CA ASN A 99 15.08 -9.59 22.42
C ASN A 99 15.29 -8.07 22.53
N GLN A 100 15.02 -7.50 23.72
CA GLN A 100 15.09 -6.05 24.02
C GLN A 100 16.45 -5.36 23.74
N ASN A 101 17.46 -6.11 23.26
CA ASN A 101 18.77 -5.64 22.82
C ASN A 101 19.00 -5.72 21.29
N GLY A 102 17.94 -5.87 20.48
CA GLY A 102 18.03 -5.84 19.02
C GLY A 102 18.71 -7.06 18.38
N THR A 103 18.92 -8.14 19.15
CA THR A 103 19.50 -9.39 18.67
C THR A 103 18.40 -10.39 18.36
N PHE A 104 18.31 -10.85 17.11
CA PHE A 104 17.40 -11.92 16.69
C PHE A 104 17.71 -13.20 17.46
N ILE A 105 16.68 -13.88 17.94
CA ILE A 105 16.84 -15.27 18.38
C ILE A 105 17.10 -16.07 17.10
N ARG A 106 18.35 -16.46 16.85
CA ARG A 106 18.64 -17.47 15.82
C ARG A 106 17.97 -18.77 16.27
N VAL A 107 16.77 -19.04 15.79
CA VAL A 107 16.15 -20.36 15.93
C VAL A 107 16.79 -21.24 14.86
N CYS A 108 17.80 -22.02 15.25
CA CYS A 108 18.30 -23.10 14.40
C CYS A 108 17.24 -24.21 14.34
N PRO A 109 16.96 -24.81 13.16
CA PRO A 109 16.13 -26.01 13.06
C PRO A 109 16.75 -27.22 13.77
#